data_AF-A0A522VZW4-F1
#
_entry.id   AF-A0A522VZW4-F1
#
_cell.length_a   1.000
_cell.length_b   1.000
_cell.length_c   1.000
_cell.angle_alpha   90.00
_cell.angle_beta   90.00
_cell.angle_gamma   90.00
#
_symmetry.space_group_name_H-M   'P 1'
#
loop_
_entity.id
_entity.type
_entity.pdbx_description
1 polymer ?
#
loop_
_entity_poly.entity_id
_entity_poly.type
_entity_poly.pdbx_seq_one_letter_code
_entity_poly.pdbx_strand_id
1 'polypeptide(L)'
;MPLVVHHRNLTYLIHWLGMREVAALEPKPGLPPTTAHLSELLAGLRQNPAKAVVRAAYNDPRAAEWLAERAGIPSVLVPFTVGGTETARDLFGLYDDTLARLLAAMK
;
A
#
# COMPACT_ATOMS: atom_id res chain seq x y z
N MET A 1 0.22 10.37 7.70
CA MET A 1 0.70 8.98 7.92
C MET A 1 1.67 8.56 6.80
N PRO A 2 2.91 8.10 7.09
CA PRO A 2 3.83 7.59 6.08
C PRO A 2 3.46 6.16 5.63
N LEU A 3 3.44 5.90 4.33
CA LEU A 3 3.03 4.64 3.71
C LEU A 3 4.03 4.18 2.64
N VAL A 4 4.25 2.88 2.55
CA VAL A 4 4.83 2.27 1.34
C VAL A 4 3.67 1.86 0.44
N VAL A 5 3.76 2.11 -0.86
CA VAL A 5 2.75 1.66 -1.84
C VAL A 5 3.33 0.57 -2.73
N HIS A 6 2.51 -0.35 -3.23
CA HIS A 6 2.97 -1.31 -4.24
C HIS A 6 3.31 -0.57 -5.52
N HIS A 7 2.32 0.16 -6.03
CA HIS A 7 2.40 0.99 -7.23
C HIS A 7 1.84 2.39 -6.90
N ARG A 8 2.34 3.44 -7.57
CA ARG A 8 1.93 4.83 -7.32
C ARG A 8 0.63 5.19 -8.06
N ASN A 9 -0.45 4.47 -7.72
CA ASN A 9 -1.77 4.64 -8.32
C ASN A 9 -2.82 5.23 -7.37
N LEU A 10 -2.41 5.59 -6.15
CA LEU A 10 -3.29 6.15 -5.11
C LEU A 10 -2.87 7.57 -4.71
N THR A 11 -2.00 8.22 -5.46
CA THR A 11 -1.36 9.48 -5.04
C THR A 11 -2.34 10.61 -4.75
N TYR A 12 -3.38 10.77 -5.58
CA TYR A 12 -4.42 11.76 -5.31
C TYR A 12 -5.17 11.48 -4.00
N LEU A 13 -5.56 10.22 -3.76
CA LEU A 13 -6.26 9.81 -2.55
C LEU A 13 -5.36 10.00 -1.31
N ILE A 14 -4.10 9.57 -1.39
CA ILE A 14 -3.13 9.68 -0.30
C ILE A 14 -2.91 11.15 0.04
N HIS A 15 -2.75 12.02 -0.94
CA HIS A 15 -2.60 13.46 -0.73
C HIS A 15 -3.86 14.08 -0.13
N TRP A 16 -5.04 13.72 -0.64
CA TRP A 16 -6.33 14.22 -0.11
C TRP A 16 -6.53 13.87 1.37
N LEU A 17 -6.11 12.67 1.78
CA LEU A 17 -6.17 12.21 3.17
C LEU A 17 -5.05 12.76 4.08
N GLY A 18 -4.16 13.62 3.57
CA GLY A 18 -3.01 14.12 4.35
C GLY A 18 -1.98 13.03 4.70
N MET A 19 -1.94 11.94 3.92
CA MET A 19 -0.98 10.86 4.05
C MET A 19 0.27 11.14 3.18
N ARG A 20 1.31 10.34 3.34
CA ARG A 20 2.58 10.50 2.62
C ARG A 20 3.05 9.16 2.08
N GLU A 21 3.21 9.06 0.77
CA GLU A 21 3.93 7.94 0.15
C GLU A 21 5.44 8.13 0.36
N VAL A 22 6.06 7.26 1.17
CA VAL A 22 7.50 7.34 1.46
C VAL A 22 8.35 6.45 0.56
N ALA A 23 7.75 5.42 -0.05
CA ALA A 23 8.41 4.52 -0.98
C ALA A 23 7.39 3.73 -1.82
N ALA A 24 7.87 3.14 -2.93
CA ALA A 24 7.11 2.20 -3.74
C ALA A 24 7.83 0.84 -3.83
N LEU A 25 7.09 -0.27 -3.77
CA LEU A 25 7.64 -1.62 -3.94
C LEU A 25 8.17 -1.81 -5.36
N GLU A 26 7.49 -1.23 -6.35
CA GLU A 26 8.03 -1.14 -7.70
C GLU A 26 9.16 -0.09 -7.74
N PRO A 27 10.36 -0.43 -8.24
CA PRO A 27 11.44 0.53 -8.39
C PRO A 27 11.11 1.58 -9.46
N LYS A 28 10.32 1.19 -10.47
CA LYS A 28 9.75 2.06 -11.50
C LYS A 28 8.37 1.52 -11.88
N PRO A 29 7.44 2.39 -12.35
CA PRO A 29 6.12 1.96 -12.79
C PRO A 29 6.17 0.76 -13.74
N GLY A 30 5.52 -0.33 -13.34
CA GLY A 30 5.41 -1.56 -14.15
C GLY A 30 6.62 -2.48 -14.10
N LEU A 31 7.68 -2.16 -13.35
CA LEU A 31 8.78 -3.09 -13.08
C LEU A 31 8.48 -3.89 -11.81
N PRO A 32 8.55 -5.23 -11.85
CA PRO A 32 8.31 -6.04 -10.66
C PRO A 32 9.35 -5.74 -9.56
N PRO A 33 8.97 -5.82 -8.27
CA PRO A 33 9.90 -5.69 -7.17
C PRO A 33 11.00 -6.76 -7.22
N THR A 34 12.24 -6.37 -6.90
CA THR A 34 13.36 -7.30 -6.74
C THR A 34 13.73 -7.43 -5.27
N THR A 35 14.31 -8.56 -4.87
CA THR A 35 14.77 -8.78 -3.48
C THR A 35 15.78 -7.72 -3.03
N ALA A 36 16.66 -7.27 -3.94
CA ALA A 36 17.63 -6.22 -3.66
C ALA A 36 16.93 -4.90 -3.32
N HIS A 37 15.99 -4.45 -4.18
CA HIS A 37 15.20 -3.24 -3.97
C HIS A 37 14.40 -3.30 -2.67
N LEU A 38 13.72 -4.43 -2.40
CA LEU A 38 12.95 -4.59 -1.16
C LEU A 38 13.84 -4.55 0.10
N SER A 39 15.07 -5.06 0.01
CA SER A 39 16.04 -5.01 1.12
C SER A 39 16.54 -3.59 1.38
N GLU A 40 16.78 -2.80 0.33
CA GLU A 40 17.13 -1.38 0.43
C GLU A 40 15.99 -0.58 1.07
N LEU A 41 14.75 -0.82 0.62
CA LEU A 41 13.56 -0.22 1.24
C LEU A 41 13.47 -0.55 2.73
N LEU A 42 13.62 -1.82 3.09
CA LEU A 42 13.57 -2.27 4.48
C LEU A 42 14.64 -1.57 5.34
N ALA A 43 15.86 -1.40 4.82
CA ALA A 43 16.92 -0.66 5.51
C ALA A 43 16.54 0.81 5.72
N GLY A 44 15.94 1.46 4.72
CA GLY A 44 15.43 2.83 4.82
C GLY A 44 14.30 2.98 5.85
N LEU A 45 13.39 2.00 5.93
CA LEU A 45 12.29 2.00 6.89
C LEU A 45 12.75 1.91 8.35
N ARG A 46 13.95 1.38 8.62
CA ARG A 46 14.53 1.39 9.98
C ARG A 46 14.85 2.80 10.48
N GLN A 47 15.19 3.71 9.56
CA GLN A 47 15.48 5.12 9.89
C GLN A 47 14.22 5.97 9.82
N ASN A 48 13.35 5.69 8.84
CA ASN A 48 12.13 6.43 8.57
C ASN A 48 10.94 5.47 8.47
N PRO A 49 10.35 5.07 9.62
CA PRO A 49 9.33 4.02 9.64
C PRO A 49 8.04 4.45 8.92
N ALA A 50 7.58 3.58 8.03
CA ALA A 50 6.23 3.63 7.50
C ALA A 50 5.23 3.05 8.51
N LYS A 51 3.94 3.29 8.29
CA LYS A 51 2.85 2.74 9.11
C LYS A 51 2.14 1.57 8.46
N ALA A 52 2.19 1.44 7.15
CA ALA A 52 1.64 0.30 6.42
C ALA A 52 2.27 0.17 5.03
N VAL A 53 2.12 -1.00 4.43
CA VAL A 53 2.36 -1.27 3.00
C VAL A 53 1.00 -1.41 2.32
N VAL A 54 0.68 -0.55 1.35
CA VAL A 54 -0.62 -0.53 0.66
C VAL A 54 -0.48 -1.13 -0.74
N ARG A 55 -1.37 -2.04 -1.13
CA ARG A 55 -1.43 -2.62 -2.48
C ARG A 55 -2.84 -2.56 -3.04
N ALA A 56 -2.97 -2.46 -4.36
CA ALA A 56 -4.26 -2.66 -5.02
C ALA A 56 -4.64 -4.15 -5.04
N ALA A 57 -5.94 -4.44 -5.18
CA ALA A 57 -6.46 -5.80 -5.18
C ALA A 57 -5.86 -6.69 -6.28
N TYR A 58 -5.53 -6.10 -7.44
CA TYR A 58 -4.93 -6.81 -8.57
C TYR A 58 -3.42 -7.06 -8.43
N ASN A 59 -2.75 -6.44 -7.45
CA ASN A 59 -1.32 -6.64 -7.26
C ASN A 59 -1.03 -7.98 -6.57
N ASP A 60 0.06 -8.64 -6.97
CA ASP A 60 0.58 -9.81 -6.28
C ASP A 60 0.94 -9.44 -4.81
N PRO A 61 0.47 -10.21 -3.82
CA PRO A 61 0.65 -9.87 -2.42
C PRO A 61 2.08 -10.10 -1.91
N ARG A 62 2.88 -10.95 -2.55
CA ARG A 62 4.14 -11.48 -2.00
C ARG A 62 5.13 -10.39 -1.60
N ALA A 63 5.33 -9.38 -2.45
CA ALA A 63 6.26 -8.30 -2.16
C ALA A 63 5.79 -7.42 -1.00
N ALA A 64 4.48 -7.17 -0.91
CA ALA A 64 3.90 -6.36 0.15
C ALA A 64 3.95 -7.08 1.50
N GLU A 65 3.58 -8.37 1.52
CA GLU A 65 3.64 -9.23 2.71
C GLU A 65 5.07 -9.42 3.20
N TRP A 66 6.02 -9.68 2.30
CA TRP A 66 7.43 -9.84 2.65
C TRP A 66 8.00 -8.62 3.37
N LEU A 67 7.70 -7.41 2.87
CA LEU A 67 8.17 -6.17 3.47
C LEU A 67 7.44 -5.87 4.79
N ALA A 68 6.11 -6.05 4.80
CA ALA A 68 5.26 -5.83 5.96
C ALA A 68 5.70 -6.68 7.16
N GLU A 69 5.91 -7.98 6.95
CA GLU A 69 6.39 -8.93 7.96
C GLU A 69 7.72 -8.48 8.57
N ARG A 70 8.69 -8.10 7.73
CA ARG A 70 10.05 -7.74 8.18
C ARG A 70 10.15 -6.35 8.79
N ALA A 71 9.28 -5.43 8.38
CA ALA A 71 9.20 -4.10 8.96
C ALA A 71 8.27 -4.03 10.19
N GLY A 72 7.53 -5.10 10.49
CA GLY A 72 6.58 -5.13 11.61
C GLY A 72 5.41 -4.17 11.43
N ILE A 73 4.94 -4.00 10.19
CA ILE A 73 3.83 -3.09 9.83
C ILE A 73 2.77 -3.85 9.02
N PRO A 74 1.49 -3.44 9.05
CA PRO A 74 0.43 -4.10 8.30
C PRO A 74 0.59 -4.00 6.78
N SER A 75 0.21 -5.08 6.08
CA SER A 75 -0.03 -5.09 4.64
C SER A 75 -1.53 -4.85 4.38
N VAL A 76 -1.86 -3.81 3.63
CA VAL A 76 -3.23 -3.34 3.40
C VAL A 76 -3.57 -3.48 1.93
N LEU A 77 -4.51 -4.37 1.62
CA LEU A 77 -5.17 -4.39 0.31
C LEU A 77 -6.17 -3.24 0.24
N VAL A 78 -6.27 -2.56 -0.91
CA VAL A 78 -7.38 -1.68 -1.26
C VAL A 78 -8.00 -2.10 -2.60
N PRO A 79 -9.32 -1.92 -2.79
CA PRO A 79 -10.04 -2.37 -4.00
C PRO A 79 -9.51 -1.75 -5.31
N PHE A 80 -9.07 -0.48 -5.30
CA PHE A 80 -8.64 0.31 -6.47
C PHE A 80 -9.73 0.61 -7.51
N THR A 81 -10.62 -0.34 -7.81
CA THR A 81 -11.75 -0.17 -8.74
C THR A 81 -13.01 -0.86 -8.21
N VAL A 82 -14.16 -0.50 -8.76
CA VAL A 82 -15.41 -1.22 -8.51
C VAL A 82 -15.24 -2.69 -8.93
N GLY A 83 -15.61 -3.61 -8.04
CA GLY A 83 -15.38 -5.05 -8.16
C GLY A 83 -14.01 -5.52 -7.67
N GLY A 84 -13.14 -4.62 -7.20
CA GLY A 84 -11.82 -4.96 -6.67
C GLY A 84 -11.86 -5.72 -5.33
N THR A 85 -12.97 -5.60 -4.59
CA THR A 85 -13.29 -6.41 -3.41
C THR A 85 -14.77 -6.76 -3.41
N GLU A 86 -15.17 -7.70 -2.56
CA GLU A 86 -16.58 -8.06 -2.39
C GLU A 86 -17.45 -6.90 -1.88
N THR A 87 -16.84 -5.92 -1.18
CA THR A 87 -17.50 -4.74 -0.63
C THR A 87 -17.61 -3.61 -1.66
N ALA A 88 -16.63 -3.45 -2.55
CA ALA A 88 -16.56 -2.37 -3.53
C ALA A 88 -17.51 -2.62 -4.74
N ARG A 89 -18.82 -2.71 -4.51
CA ARG A 89 -19.83 -3.05 -5.54
C ARG A 89 -20.30 -1.88 -6.38
N ASP A 90 -20.05 -0.66 -5.92
CA ASP A 90 -20.30 0.59 -6.62
C ASP A 90 -19.23 1.63 -6.23
N LEU A 91 -19.37 2.87 -6.73
CA LEU A 91 -18.40 3.92 -6.47
C LEU A 91 -18.33 4.32 -4.99
N PHE A 92 -19.45 4.31 -4.27
CA PHE A 92 -19.47 4.66 -2.85
C PHE A 92 -18.82 3.55 -2.02
N GLY A 93 -19.21 2.30 -2.26
CA GLY A 93 -18.61 1.12 -1.65
C GLY A 93 -17.10 0.99 -1.91
N LEU A 94 -16.63 1.44 -3.09
CA LEU A 94 -15.19 1.52 -3.39
C LEU A 94 -14.45 2.42 -2.40
N TYR A 95 -14.96 3.63 -2.17
CA TYR A 95 -14.33 4.58 -1.24
C TYR A 95 -14.54 4.18 0.22
N ASP A 96 -15.73 3.72 0.59
CA ASP A 96 -16.01 3.24 1.96
C ASP A 96 -15.09 2.08 2.35
N ASP A 97 -14.95 1.07 1.48
CA ASP A 97 -14.06 -0.06 1.71
C ASP A 97 -12.58 0.39 1.77
N THR A 98 -12.17 1.28 0.86
CA THR A 98 -10.80 1.83 0.85
C THR A 98 -10.49 2.56 2.16
N LEU A 99 -11.37 3.46 2.60
CA LEU A 99 -11.18 4.24 3.82
C LEU A 99 -11.22 3.36 5.08
N ALA A 100 -12.16 2.41 5.15
CA ALA A 100 -12.27 1.49 6.28
C ALA A 100 -11.00 0.65 6.46
N ARG A 101 -10.43 0.13 5.36
CA ARG A 101 -9.19 -0.65 5.39
C ARG A 101 -7.98 0.18 5.81
N LEU A 102 -7.87 1.41 5.31
CA LEU A 102 -6.81 2.33 5.69
C LEU A 102 -6.91 2.74 7.16
N LEU A 103 -8.12 3.02 7.66
CA LEU A 103 -8.38 3.34 9.07
C LEU A 103 -8.08 2.15 10.00
N ALA A 104 -8.40 0.92 9.58
CA ALA A 104 -8.09 -0.27 10.36
C ALA A 104 -6.59 -0.46 10.57
N ALA A 105 -5.77 -0.06 9.61
CA ALA A 105 -4.30 -0.12 9.70
C ALA A 105 -3.66 0.99 10.55
N MET A 106 -4.45 1.97 11.03
CA MET A 106 -3.98 3.07 11.87
C MET A 106 -4.08 2.79 13.38
N LYS A 107 -4.79 1.73 13.76
CA LYS A 107 -4.96 1.32 15.16
C LYS A 107 -3.76 0.51 15.62
#